data_AF-H1S822-F1
#
_entry.id   AF-H1S822-F1
#
_cell.length_a   1.000
_cell.length_b   1.000
_cell.length_c   1.000
_cell.angle_alpha   90.00
_cell.angle_beta   90.00
_cell.angle_gamma   90.00
#
_symmetry.space_group_name_H-M   'P 1'
#
loop_
_entity.id
_entity.type
_entity.pdbx_description
1 polymer ?
#
loop_
_entity_poly.entity_id
_entity_poly.type
_entity_poly.pdbx_seq_one_letter_code
_entity_poly.pdbx_strand_id
1 'polypeptide(L)' 'MQAQQYTHTVALDRHVKGYNSNAGSIDVIWSRRREDETEIERRAVHFDIHRIGQGWRVVTVAGTLTDRTSLSEIWETV' A
#
# COMPACT_ATOMS: atom_id res chain seq x y z
N MET A 1 -0.49 -4.41 -24.64
CA MET A 1 0.23 -4.66 -23.37
C MET A 1 -0.65 -5.54 -22.51
N GLN A 2 -0.53 -6.86 -22.64
CA GLN A 2 -1.26 -7.77 -21.75
C GLN A 2 -0.63 -7.71 -20.37
N ALA A 3 -1.45 -7.72 -19.32
CA ALA A 3 -1.08 -8.00 -17.95
C ALA A 3 -0.56 -9.46 -17.81
N GLN A 4 0.42 -9.85 -18.62
CA GLN A 4 0.95 -11.20 -18.60
C GLN A 4 1.70 -11.36 -17.28
N GLN A 5 1.13 -12.22 -16.43
CA GLN A 5 1.67 -12.80 -15.22
C GLN A 5 1.66 -11.93 -13.94
N TYR A 6 0.63 -11.10 -13.66
CA TYR A 6 0.38 -10.69 -12.26
C TYR A 6 -0.43 -11.79 -11.55
N THR A 7 -0.03 -12.19 -10.36
CA THR A 7 -0.73 -13.19 -9.54
C THR A 7 -1.13 -12.63 -8.18
N HIS A 8 -0.20 -12.01 -7.47
CA HIS A 8 -0.42 -11.53 -6.11
C HIS A 8 0.40 -10.29 -5.80
N THR A 9 0.02 -9.63 -4.72
CA THR A 9 0.74 -8.50 -4.16
C THR A 9 1.25 -8.87 -2.79
N VAL A 10 2.55 -8.67 -2.55
CA VAL A 10 3.18 -8.80 -1.24
C VAL A 10 3.32 -7.41 -0.63
N ALA A 11 2.87 -7.23 0.62
CA ALA A 11 3.18 -6.04 1.40
C ALA A 11 4.58 -6.20 2.02
N LEU A 12 5.57 -5.48 1.48
CA LEU A 12 6.96 -5.54 1.93
C LEU A 12 7.16 -4.84 3.27
N ASP A 13 6.48 -3.72 3.44
CA ASP A 13 6.41 -2.96 4.69
C ASP A 13 5.03 -2.31 4.79
N ARG A 14 4.56 -2.11 6.03
CA ARG A 14 3.27 -1.49 6.31
C ARG A 14 3.27 -0.76 7.65
N HIS A 15 2.59 0.37 7.68
CA HIS A 15 2.30 1.11 8.89
C HIS A 15 0.81 1.44 8.93
N VAL A 16 0.19 1.31 10.11
CA VAL A 16 -1.22 1.62 10.32
C VAL A 16 -1.33 2.63 11.45
N LYS A 17 -1.99 3.75 11.21
CA LYS A 17 -2.17 4.82 12.19
C LYS A 17 -3.64 5.09 12.40
N GLY A 18 -4.12 4.90 13.64
CA GLY A 18 -5.46 5.33 14.03
C GLY A 18 -5.49 6.82 14.35
N TYR A 19 -6.50 7.54 13.87
CA TYR A 19 -6.75 8.94 14.25
C TYR A 19 -7.85 9.03 15.32
N ASN A 20 -8.91 8.22 15.17
CA ASN A 20 -9.98 8.03 16.16
C ASN A 20 -10.66 6.67 15.92
N SER A 21 -11.77 6.37 16.62
CA SER A 21 -12.48 5.09 16.49
C SER A 21 -13.02 4.79 15.08
N ASN A 22 -13.16 5.84 14.26
CA ASN A 22 -13.79 5.80 12.95
C ASN A 22 -12.87 6.26 11.80
N ALA A 23 -11.61 6.61 12.07
CA ALA A 23 -10.70 7.13 11.05
C ALA A 23 -9.25 6.74 11.32
N GLY A 24 -8.48 6.56 10.26
CA GLY A 24 -7.05 6.29 10.31
C GLY A 24 -6.43 6.28 8.92
N SER A 25 -5.18 5.85 8.84
CA SER A 25 -4.46 5.67 7.59
C SER A 25 -3.64 4.39 7.56
N ILE A 26 -3.32 3.97 6.35
CA ILE A 26 -2.45 2.82 6.05
C ILE A 26 -1.41 3.28 5.05
N ASP A 27 -0.14 3.16 5.42
CA ASP A 27 0.99 3.23 4.51
C ASP A 27 1.47 1.82 4.20
N VAL A 28 1.77 1.54 2.94
CA VAL A 28 2.22 0.20 2.52
C VAL A 28 3.13 0.27 1.30
N ILE A 29 4.16 -0.58 1.27
CA ILE A 29 4.93 -0.84 0.06
C ILE A 29 4.43 -2.16 -0.54
N TRP A 30 3.83 -2.06 -1.73
CA TRP A 30 3.33 -3.20 -2.48
C TRP A 30 4.32 -3.65 -3.54
N SER A 31 4.63 -4.94 -3.52
CA SER A 31 5.35 -5.67 -4.55
C SER A 31 4.36 -6.52 -5.32
N ARG A 32 4.04 -6.11 -6.55
CA ARG A 32 3.19 -6.89 -7.46
C ARG A 32 4.05 -7.95 -8.13
N ARG A 33 3.66 -9.22 -8.02
CA ARG A 33 4.49 -10.35 -8.42
C ARG A 33 3.78 -11.30 -9.38
N ARG A 34 4.61 -12.10 -10.05
CA ARG A 34 4.21 -13.27 -10.84
C ARG A 34 4.14 -14.52 -9.97
N GLU A 35 3.71 -15.63 -10.55
CA GLU A 35 3.65 -16.94 -9.88
C GLU A 35 5.04 -17.40 -9.41
N ASP A 36 6.09 -17.10 -10.17
CA ASP A 36 7.48 -17.41 -9.84
C ASP A 36 8.12 -16.42 -8.84
N GLU A 37 7.31 -15.58 -8.19
CA GLU A 37 7.73 -14.51 -7.27
C GLU A 37 8.54 -13.36 -7.90
N THR A 38 8.73 -13.34 -9.22
CA THR A 38 9.38 -12.21 -9.89
C THR A 38 8.58 -10.93 -9.67
N GLU A 39 9.24 -9.88 -9.19
CA GLU A 39 8.61 -8.57 -9.01
C GLU A 39 8.39 -7.87 -10.36
N ILE A 40 7.16 -7.43 -10.58
CA ILE A 40 6.72 -6.70 -11.77
C ILE A 40 6.79 -5.19 -11.53
N GLU A 41 6.34 -4.77 -10.36
CA GLU A 41 6.24 -3.37 -9.96
C GLU A 41 6.28 -3.29 -8.44
N ARG A 42 6.99 -2.27 -7.94
CA ARG A 42 6.93 -1.88 -6.54
C ARG A 42 6.42 -0.44 -6.41
N ARG A 43 5.48 -0.25 -5.48
CA ARG A 43 4.80 1.03 -5.27
C ARG A 43 4.58 1.26 -3.79
N ALA A 44 4.93 2.44 -3.30
CA ALA A 44 4.48 2.90 -1.99
C ALA A 44 3.11 3.57 -2.13
N VAL A 45 2.19 3.24 -1.22
CA VAL A 45 0.81 3.71 -1.26
C VAL A 45 0.38 4.15 0.13
N HIS A 46 -0.23 5.33 0.19
CA HIS A 46 -0.91 5.88 1.35
C HIS A 46 -2.43 5.79 1.14
N PHE A 47 -3.14 5.34 2.17
CA PHE A 47 -4.59 5.32 2.23
C PHE A 47 -5.08 6.10 3.44
N ASP A 48 -6.10 6.94 3.25
CA ASP A 48 -6.99 7.31 4.35
C ASP A 48 -8.19 6.37 4.38
N ILE A 49 -8.54 5.92 5.57
CA ILE A 49 -9.66 5.02 5.82
C ILE A 49 -10.65 5.61 6.80
N HIS A 50 -11.93 5.37 6.54
CA HIS A 50 -13.02 5.69 7.45
C HIS A 50 -13.90 4.48 7.72
N ARG A 51 -14.37 4.34 8.96
CA ARG A 51 -15.35 3.34 9.33
C ARG A 51 -16.72 3.77 8.83
N ILE A 52 -17.37 2.88 8.10
CA ILE A 52 -18.77 2.94 7.69
C ILE A 52 -19.54 1.81 8.39
N GLY A 53 -20.87 1.83 8.34
CA GLY A 53 -21.70 0.82 9.01
C GLY A 53 -21.39 -0.65 8.64
N GLN A 54 -20.75 -0.89 7.49
CA GLN A 54 -20.39 -2.22 6.97
C GLN A 54 -18.90 -2.57 7.15
N GLY A 55 -18.08 -1.72 7.79
CA GLY A 55 -16.64 -1.96 7.96
C GLY A 55 -15.78 -0.74 7.67
N TRP A 56 -14.54 -0.93 7.26
CA TRP A 56 -13.65 0.16 6.86
C TRP A 56 -13.72 0.40 5.35
N ARG A 57 -13.65 1.66 4.95
CA ARG A 57 -13.65 2.09 3.55
C ARG A 57 -12.47 3.02 3.31
N VAL A 58 -11.73 2.79 2.22
CA VAL A 58 -10.74 3.72 1.70
C VAL A 58 -11.46 4.96 1.15
N VAL A 59 -11.04 6.15 1.57
CA VAL A 59 -11.61 7.42 1.11
C VAL A 59 -10.63 8.23 0.25
N THR A 60 -9.33 8.06 0.50
CA THR A 60 -8.25 8.69 -0.28
C THR A 60 -7.16 7.67 -0.58
N VAL A 61 -6.52 7.81 -1.74
CA VAL A 61 -5.32 7.05 -2.11
C VAL A 61 -4.30 7.98 -2.75
N ALA A 62 -3.04 7.87 -2.34
CA ALA A 62 -1.90 8.47 -3.01
C ALA A 62 -0.81 7.40 -3.16
N GLY A 63 -0.08 7.39 -4.27
CA GLY A 63 0.98 6.40 -4.43
C GLY A 63 2.02 6.76 -5.49
N THR A 64 3.22 6.22 -5.29
CA THR A 64 4.39 6.47 -6.15
C THR A 64 5.19 5.19 -6.36
N LEU A 65 5.80 5.05 -7.54
CA LEU A 65 6.75 3.96 -7.81
C LEU A 65 7.96 4.10 -6.89
N THR A 66 8.51 2.97 -6.45
CA THR A 66 9.69 2.96 -5.59
C THR A 66 10.48 1.68 -5.75
N ASP A 67 11.78 1.74 -5.53
CA ASP A 67 12.69 0.60 -5.36
C ASP A 67 13.03 0.34 -3.87
N ARG A 68 12.60 1.20 -2.93
CA ARG A 68 12.85 1.02 -1.49
C ARG A 68 12.02 -0.11 -0.91
N THR A 69 12.43 -0.60 0.25
CA THR A 69 11.74 -1.68 0.98
C THR A 69 11.26 -1.29 2.36
N SER A 70 11.55 -0.05 2.81
CA SER A 70 11.08 0.47 4.09
C SER A 70 10.32 1.79 3.91
N LEU A 71 9.18 1.92 4.60
CA LEU A 71 8.35 3.13 4.57
C LEU A 71 9.05 4.36 5.16
N SER A 72 9.97 4.18 6.12
CA SER A 72 10.75 5.29 6.68
C SER A 72 11.68 5.96 5.66
N GLU A 73 11.93 5.31 4.52
CA GLU A 73 12.74 5.85 3.42
C GLU A 73 11.89 6.47 2.31
N ILE A 74 10.55 6.34 2.38
CA ILE A 74 9.62 6.87 1.36
C ILE A 74 9.05 8.20 1.80
N TRP A 75 8.43 8.21 2.98
CA TRP A 75 7.80 9.38 3.54
C TRP A 75 8.85 10.03 4.41
N GLU A 76 9.60 10.99 3.84
CA GLU A 76 10.48 11.84 4.64
C GLU A 76 9.65 12.40 5.80
N THR A 77 9.98 11.96 7.03
CA THR A 77 9.43 12.56 8.24
C THR A 77 9.82 14.03 8.25
N VAL A 78 8.86 14.91 7.97
CA VAL A 78 9.00 16.36 8.24
C VAL A 78 8.89 16.58 9.74
#